data_AF-A0A962ZAQ6-F1
#
_entry.id   AF-A0A962ZAQ6-F1
#
_cell.length_a   1.000
_cell.length_b   1.000
_cell.length_c   1.000
_cell.angle_alpha   90.00
_cell.angle_beta   90.00
_cell.angle_gamma   90.00
#
_symmetry.space_group_name_H-M   'P 1'
#
loop_
_entity.id
_entity.type
_entity.pdbx_description
1 polymer ?
#
loop_
_entity_poly.entity_id
_entity_poly.type
_entity_poly.pdbx_seq_one_letter_code
_entity_poly.pdbx_strand_id
1 'polypeptide(L)'
;MAGRLRQREDSEHEQAIIRAVFIGWMFIYMMLYPHAPERADEIIHDSILVFATSGIVVVAIFLDIVFRPQKNVPRRLIGLAHDLIGGAAAMIVGGEAAMIFYPVLLWFILGHGIRYGIPYLFAAAFLSVLLFSVVIAVSPEWQSHPSLNVALILALIFLPTYTSFLLAKLQNAIARAEEANLAKSRFLATMSHEFRTPLNVIIGLSDMMRETRLDRDQKDMNATMRGAADSLLALVNNVLDLAKAEARQLKIDPVSFR
;
A
#
# COMPACT_ATOMS: atom_id res chain seq x y z
N MET A 1 20.92 1.13 -11.41
CA MET A 1 20.39 1.22 -10.03
C MET A 1 18.87 1.36 -10.02
N ALA A 2 18.28 2.34 -10.72
CA ALA A 2 16.83 2.54 -10.81
C ALA A 2 16.03 1.32 -11.33
N GLY A 3 16.56 0.56 -12.29
CA GLY A 3 15.90 -0.63 -12.83
C GLY A 3 15.77 -1.81 -11.84
N ARG A 4 16.64 -1.90 -10.83
CA ARG A 4 16.61 -2.98 -9.81
C ARG A 4 15.59 -2.74 -8.70
N LEU A 5 15.21 -1.49 -8.47
CA LEU A 5 14.26 -1.11 -7.41
C LEU A 5 12.80 -1.13 -7.92
N ARG A 6 12.60 -0.83 -9.20
CA ARG A 6 11.27 -0.67 -9.83
C ARG A 6 10.49 -1.98 -10.07
N GLN A 7 11.14 -3.14 -9.91
CA GLN A 7 10.53 -4.48 -10.12
C GLN A 7 10.40 -5.29 -8.82
N ARG A 8 10.52 -4.65 -7.64
CA ARG A 8 10.41 -5.35 -6.36
C ARG A 8 8.97 -5.54 -5.94
N GLU A 9 8.71 -6.67 -5.29
CA GLU A 9 7.43 -6.97 -4.65
C GLU A 9 7.23 -6.21 -3.31
N ASP A 10 8.26 -5.50 -2.80
CA ASP A 10 8.20 -4.80 -1.52
C ASP A 10 8.65 -3.34 -1.53
N SER A 11 8.03 -2.56 -0.65
CA SER A 11 8.19 -1.10 -0.49
C SER A 11 9.30 -0.70 0.49
N GLU A 12 10.24 -1.60 0.78
CA GLU A 12 11.30 -1.36 1.78
C GLU A 12 12.27 -0.23 1.37
N HIS A 13 12.55 -0.13 0.08
CA HIS A 13 13.36 0.95 -0.48
C HIS A 13 12.67 2.32 -0.37
N GLU A 14 11.34 2.37 -0.48
CA GLU A 14 10.56 3.60 -0.25
C GLU A 14 10.67 4.05 1.21
N GLN A 15 10.56 3.11 2.15
CA GLN A 15 10.75 3.40 3.57
C GLN A 15 12.16 3.93 3.85
N ALA A 16 13.20 3.37 3.21
CA ALA A 16 14.56 3.86 3.36
C ALA A 16 14.75 5.29 2.82
N ILE A 17 14.10 5.64 1.71
CA ILE A 17 14.10 7.01 1.17
C ILE A 17 13.38 7.96 2.14
N ILE A 18 12.18 7.61 2.59
CA ILE A 18 11.39 8.39 3.54
C ILE A 18 12.18 8.65 4.82
N ARG A 19 12.86 7.62 5.35
CA ARG A 19 13.74 7.72 6.51
C ARG A 19 14.83 8.77 6.29
N ALA A 20 15.55 8.71 5.16
CA ALA A 20 16.60 9.66 4.85
C ALA A 20 16.07 11.11 4.78
N VAL A 21 14.87 11.30 4.21
CA VAL A 21 14.21 12.61 4.14
C VAL A 21 13.87 13.14 5.53
N PHE A 22 13.24 12.33 6.39
CA PHE A 22 12.90 12.76 7.76
C PHE A 22 14.14 13.09 8.58
N ILE A 23 15.18 12.23 8.54
CA ILE A 23 16.42 12.46 9.27
C ILE A 23 17.12 13.73 8.79
N GLY A 24 17.18 13.96 7.48
CA GLY A 24 17.74 15.19 6.92
C GLY A 24 16.95 16.43 7.34
N TRP A 25 15.62 16.38 7.26
CA TRP A 25 14.76 17.47 7.70
C TRP A 25 14.90 17.76 9.20
N MET A 26 14.88 16.73 10.05
CA MET A 26 15.05 16.87 11.49
C MET A 26 16.41 17.47 11.84
N PHE A 27 17.47 17.03 11.18
CA PHE A 27 18.82 17.56 11.37
C PHE A 27 18.90 19.04 10.99
N ILE A 28 18.42 19.41 9.80
CA ILE A 28 18.41 20.81 9.34
C ILE A 28 17.60 21.69 10.30
N TYR A 29 16.42 21.22 10.71
CA TYR A 29 15.58 21.94 11.66
C TYR A 29 16.31 22.17 13.00
N MET A 30 16.97 21.13 13.54
CA MET A 30 17.74 21.25 14.79
C MET A 30 18.90 22.23 14.70
N MET A 31 19.58 22.32 13.55
CA MET A 31 20.70 23.24 13.36
C MET A 31 20.25 24.69 13.17
N LEU A 32 19.04 24.92 12.64
CA LEU A 32 18.50 26.25 12.38
C LEU A 32 17.65 26.80 13.53
N TYR A 33 17.19 25.95 14.44
CA TYR A 33 16.37 26.37 15.57
C TYR A 33 17.19 27.25 16.54
N PRO A 34 16.67 28.42 16.96
CA PRO A 34 17.37 29.28 17.91
C PRO A 34 17.29 28.71 19.33
N HIS A 35 18.33 27.96 19.72
CA HIS A 35 18.45 27.36 21.04
C HIS A 35 18.75 28.39 22.13
N ALA A 36 18.34 28.08 23.37
CA ALA A 36 18.70 28.90 24.53
C ALA A 36 20.24 28.95 24.69
N PRO A 37 20.85 30.15 24.86
CA PRO A 37 22.31 30.30 24.83
C PRO A 37 23.07 29.39 25.81
N GLU A 38 22.46 29.09 26.96
CA GLU A 38 23.07 28.30 28.03
C GLU A 38 23.25 26.81 27.67
N ARG A 39 22.43 26.28 26.76
CA ARG A 39 22.46 24.86 26.35
C ARG A 39 22.70 24.65 24.85
N ALA A 40 22.87 25.74 24.09
CA ALA A 40 22.98 25.68 22.63
C ALA A 40 24.12 24.77 22.14
N ASP A 41 25.31 24.91 22.72
CA ASP A 41 26.49 24.12 22.31
C ASP A 41 26.30 22.63 22.60
N GLU A 42 25.73 22.28 23.76
CA GLU A 42 25.41 20.90 24.16
C GLU A 42 24.39 20.28 23.19
N ILE A 43 23.26 20.97 22.95
CA ILE A 43 22.19 20.49 22.07
C ILE A 43 22.71 20.29 20.64
N ILE A 44 23.50 21.24 20.12
CA ILE A 44 24.06 21.16 18.77
C ILE A 44 25.03 19.97 18.66
N HIS A 45 25.96 19.83 19.61
CA HIS A 45 26.93 18.74 19.64
C HIS A 45 26.24 17.37 19.67
N ASP A 46 25.31 17.18 20.61
CA ASP A 46 24.63 15.91 20.79
C ASP A 46 23.69 15.61 19.61
N SER A 47 23.08 16.63 19.01
CA SER A 47 22.30 16.47 17.78
C SER A 47 23.19 15.97 16.64
N ILE A 48 24.37 16.57 16.45
CA ILE A 48 25.32 16.12 15.42
C ILE A 48 25.67 14.64 15.63
N LEU A 49 25.93 14.21 16.86
CA LEU A 49 26.21 12.80 17.16
C LEU A 49 25.03 11.88 16.83
N VAL A 50 23.82 12.21 17.29
CA VAL A 50 22.61 11.40 17.03
C VAL A 50 22.33 11.29 15.53
N PHE A 51 22.39 12.39 14.78
CA PHE A 51 22.11 12.37 13.35
C PHE A 51 23.24 11.75 12.53
N ALA A 52 24.51 11.89 12.93
CA ALA A 52 25.64 11.21 12.29
C ALA A 52 25.55 9.69 12.45
N THR A 53 25.28 9.19 13.66
CA THR A 53 25.08 7.76 13.90
C THR A 53 23.88 7.23 13.11
N SER A 54 22.77 7.96 13.08
CA SER A 54 21.59 7.59 12.31
C SER A 54 21.90 7.56 10.80
N GLY A 55 22.66 8.53 10.28
CA GLY A 55 23.10 8.56 8.89
C GLY A 55 23.90 7.32 8.49
N ILE A 56 24.81 6.85 9.35
CA ILE A 56 25.57 5.61 9.11
C ILE A 56 24.63 4.40 8.98
N VAL A 57 23.65 4.28 9.87
CA VAL A 57 22.68 3.17 9.85
C VAL A 57 21.78 3.24 8.61
N VAL A 58 21.33 4.45 8.21
CA VAL A 58 20.55 4.66 6.98
C VAL A 58 21.31 4.17 5.76
N VAL A 59 22.58 4.58 5.63
CA VAL A 59 23.44 4.17 4.51
C VAL A 59 23.65 2.66 4.54
N ALA A 60 23.93 2.07 5.71
CA ALA A 60 24.11 0.62 5.84
C ALA A 60 22.86 -0.16 5.41
N ILE A 61 21.66 0.25 5.85
CA ILE A 61 20.41 -0.39 5.46
C ILE A 61 20.15 -0.21 3.96
N PHE A 62 20.39 0.98 3.43
CA PHE A 62 20.20 1.23 2.00
C PHE A 62 21.14 0.40 1.13
N LEU A 63 22.41 0.26 1.53
CA LEU A 63 23.36 -0.62 0.87
C LEU A 63 22.91 -2.07 0.94
N ASP A 64 22.45 -2.56 2.10
CA ASP A 64 21.93 -3.93 2.20
C ASP A 64 20.69 -4.16 1.33
N ILE A 65 19.80 -3.17 1.18
CA ILE A 65 18.67 -3.22 0.25
C ILE A 65 19.14 -3.36 -1.20
N VAL A 66 20.21 -2.63 -1.58
CA VAL A 66 20.76 -2.65 -2.94
C VAL A 66 21.48 -3.96 -3.25
N PHE A 67 22.23 -4.52 -2.30
CA PHE A 67 22.99 -5.76 -2.47
C PHE A 67 22.15 -7.03 -2.26
N ARG A 68 21.19 -7.00 -1.33
CA ARG A 68 20.31 -8.12 -0.98
C ARG A 68 18.85 -7.70 -1.15
N PRO A 69 18.35 -7.67 -2.40
CA PRO A 69 17.05 -7.07 -2.68
C PRO A 69 15.85 -7.96 -2.36
N GLN A 70 16.05 -9.06 -1.64
CA GLN A 70 14.96 -9.95 -1.24
C GLN A 70 14.30 -9.44 0.04
N LYS A 71 13.07 -9.90 0.30
CA LYS A 71 12.36 -9.68 1.56
C LYS A 71 13.22 -10.17 2.73
N ASN A 72 13.54 -9.27 3.65
CA ASN A 72 14.39 -9.57 4.80
C ASN A 72 13.73 -9.02 6.08
N VAL A 73 13.13 -9.91 6.88
CA VAL A 73 12.42 -9.54 8.12
C VAL A 73 13.37 -8.92 9.16
N PRO A 74 14.56 -9.49 9.45
CA PRO A 74 15.54 -8.85 10.32
C PRO A 74 15.88 -7.41 9.93
N ARG A 75 16.11 -7.15 8.63
CA ARG A 75 16.40 -5.79 8.15
C ARG A 75 15.24 -4.82 8.39
N ARG A 76 14.00 -5.27 8.19
CA ARG A 76 12.80 -4.46 8.47
C ARG A 76 12.68 -4.13 9.95
N LEU A 77 12.94 -5.09 10.83
CA LEU A 77 12.92 -4.87 12.29
C LEU A 77 14.02 -3.92 12.75
N ILE A 78 15.24 -4.05 12.20
CA ILE A 78 16.33 -3.10 12.44
C ILE A 78 15.93 -1.70 11.98
N GLY A 79 15.34 -1.59 10.79
CA GLY A 79 14.82 -0.33 10.28
C GLY A 79 13.74 0.29 11.16
N LEU A 80 12.78 -0.51 11.65
CA LEU A 80 11.74 -0.09 12.57
C LEU A 80 12.32 0.43 13.89
N ALA A 81 13.22 -0.36 14.51
CA ALA A 81 13.87 0.04 15.75
C ALA A 81 14.65 1.34 15.56
N HIS A 82 15.42 1.46 14.48
CA HIS A 82 16.16 2.68 14.15
C HIS A 82 15.25 3.91 13.97
N ASP A 83 14.16 3.78 13.22
CA ASP A 83 13.21 4.88 12.98
C ASP A 83 12.64 5.42 14.31
N LEU A 84 12.24 4.52 15.21
CA LEU A 84 11.62 4.90 16.47
C LEU A 84 12.64 5.36 17.52
N ILE A 85 13.78 4.68 17.65
CA ILE A 85 14.86 5.05 18.58
C ILE A 85 15.49 6.38 18.15
N GLY A 86 15.77 6.56 16.86
CA GLY A 86 16.33 7.82 16.33
C GLY A 86 15.38 9.00 16.54
N GLY A 87 14.07 8.80 16.31
CA GLY A 87 13.04 9.78 16.64
C GLY A 87 13.04 10.16 18.12
N ALA A 88 13.03 9.17 19.01
CA ALA A 88 13.07 9.40 20.45
C ALA A 88 14.38 10.07 20.92
N ALA A 89 15.53 9.66 20.40
CA ALA A 89 16.82 10.26 20.72
C ALA A 89 16.88 11.74 20.30
N ALA A 90 16.37 12.07 19.11
CA ALA A 90 16.24 13.46 18.68
C ALA A 90 15.30 14.27 19.60
N MET A 91 14.25 13.64 20.14
CA MET A 91 13.33 14.26 21.10
C MET A 91 13.94 14.49 22.49
N ILE A 92 14.88 13.65 22.90
CA ILE A 92 15.61 13.80 24.16
C ILE A 92 16.64 14.92 24.06
N VAL A 93 17.41 14.94 22.97
CA VAL A 93 18.52 15.89 22.80
C VAL A 93 18.05 17.28 22.39
N GLY A 94 17.00 17.37 21.57
CA GLY A 94 16.63 18.62 20.91
C GLY A 94 15.81 19.60 21.74
N GLY A 95 15.62 19.36 23.05
CA GLY A 95 14.86 20.24 23.94
C GLY A 95 13.46 20.61 23.42
N GLU A 96 13.06 21.87 23.58
CA GLU A 96 11.77 22.38 23.11
C GLU A 96 11.59 22.26 21.59
N ALA A 97 12.68 22.46 20.84
CA ALA A 97 12.65 22.36 19.38
C ALA A 97 12.13 20.99 18.92
N ALA A 98 12.41 19.94 19.67
CA ALA A 98 12.11 18.58 19.28
C ALA A 98 10.65 18.17 19.40
N MET A 99 9.79 19.01 20.01
CA MET A 99 8.35 18.77 20.09
C MET A 99 7.71 18.61 18.70
N ILE A 100 8.24 19.32 17.70
CA ILE A 100 7.76 19.25 16.31
C ILE A 100 7.98 17.86 15.68
N PHE A 101 8.82 17.00 16.27
CA PHE A 101 9.12 15.67 15.74
C PHE A 101 8.10 14.61 16.16
N TYR A 102 7.19 14.90 17.09
CA TYR A 102 6.17 13.93 17.50
C TYR A 102 5.36 13.33 16.32
N PRO A 103 4.85 14.12 15.35
CA PRO A 103 4.14 13.56 14.19
C PRO A 103 4.98 12.59 13.35
N VAL A 104 6.32 12.66 13.40
CA VAL A 104 7.21 11.72 12.71
C VAL A 104 7.08 10.32 13.31
N LEU A 105 6.90 10.18 14.63
CA LEU A 105 6.65 8.89 15.28
C LEU A 105 5.36 8.25 14.75
N LEU A 106 4.29 9.04 14.59
CA LEU A 106 3.03 8.58 14.00
C LEU A 106 3.24 8.15 12.55
N TRP A 107 3.98 8.93 11.76
CA TRP A 107 4.30 8.57 10.38
C TRP A 107 5.08 7.25 10.31
N PHE A 108 6.04 7.03 11.19
CA PHE A 108 6.78 5.76 11.23
C PHE A 108 5.86 4.59 11.60
N ILE A 109 5.00 4.72 12.62
CA ILE A 109 4.04 3.66 12.98
C ILE A 109 3.16 3.31 11.79
N LEU A 110 2.52 4.30 11.16
CA LEU A 110 1.64 4.09 10.02
C LEU A 110 2.40 3.55 8.81
N GLY A 111 3.60 4.08 8.54
CA GLY A 111 4.45 3.66 7.43
C GLY A 111 4.86 2.19 7.55
N HIS A 112 5.30 1.74 8.72
CA HIS A 112 5.62 0.33 8.97
C HIS A 112 4.37 -0.54 8.90
N GLY A 113 3.24 -0.08 9.46
CA GLY A 113 1.99 -0.83 9.46
C GLY A 113 1.36 -1.02 8.08
N ILE A 114 1.34 0.01 7.25
CA ILE A 114 0.77 -0.03 5.89
C ILE A 114 1.67 -0.83 4.94
N ARG A 115 3.00 -0.75 5.09
CA ARG A 115 3.95 -1.41 4.18
C ARG A 115 4.26 -2.87 4.53
N TYR A 116 4.21 -3.21 5.81
CA TYR A 116 4.64 -4.52 6.29
C TYR A 116 3.54 -5.28 7.04
N GLY A 117 2.39 -4.64 7.24
CA GLY A 117 1.18 -5.24 7.78
C GLY A 117 0.92 -4.92 9.25
N ILE A 118 -0.25 -5.37 9.71
CA ILE A 118 -0.78 -5.13 11.06
C ILE A 118 0.19 -5.53 12.19
N PRO A 119 0.97 -6.63 12.12
CA PRO A 119 1.93 -6.95 13.17
C PRO A 119 3.00 -5.86 13.37
N TYR A 120 3.47 -5.24 12.28
CA TYR A 120 4.45 -4.15 12.35
C TYR A 120 3.81 -2.86 12.87
N LEU A 121 2.54 -2.62 12.54
CA LEU A 121 1.77 -1.48 13.07
C LEU A 121 1.74 -1.51 14.59
N PHE A 122 1.36 -2.65 15.18
CA PHE A 122 1.27 -2.79 16.64
C PHE A 122 2.64 -2.86 17.30
N ALA A 123 3.63 -3.52 16.69
CA ALA A 123 5.00 -3.52 17.20
C ALA A 123 5.59 -2.10 17.26
N ALA A 124 5.38 -1.31 16.20
CA ALA A 124 5.81 0.08 16.16
C ALA A 124 5.04 0.94 17.17
N ALA A 125 3.72 0.80 17.27
CA ALA A 125 2.91 1.54 18.24
C ALA A 125 3.35 1.26 19.68
N PHE A 126 3.54 -0.02 20.03
CA PHE A 126 4.01 -0.44 21.36
C PHE A 126 5.39 0.15 21.67
N LEU A 127 6.35 0.01 20.75
CA LEU A 127 7.70 0.55 20.96
C LEU A 127 7.69 2.08 21.04
N SER A 128 6.89 2.77 20.24
CA SER A 128 6.73 4.22 20.31
C SER A 128 6.14 4.68 21.64
N VAL A 129 5.15 4.00 22.20
CA VAL A 129 4.60 4.33 23.52
C VAL A 129 5.69 4.19 24.60
N LEU A 130 6.47 3.10 24.56
CA LEU A 130 7.58 2.90 25.51
C LEU A 130 8.64 4.00 25.37
N LEU A 131 9.12 4.25 24.15
CA LEU A 131 10.17 5.23 23.90
C LEU A 131 9.69 6.65 24.21
N PHE A 132 8.47 7.02 23.83
CA PHE A 132 7.92 8.33 24.14
C PHE A 132 7.67 8.52 25.64
N SER A 133 7.31 7.45 26.37
CA SER A 133 7.25 7.49 27.84
C SER A 133 8.64 7.76 28.45
N VAL A 134 9.70 7.21 27.86
CA VAL A 134 11.08 7.53 28.26
C VAL A 134 11.41 8.99 27.96
N VAL A 135 11.07 9.50 26.77
CA VAL A 135 11.24 10.93 26.42
C VAL A 135 10.59 11.83 27.48
N ILE A 136 9.33 11.57 27.84
CA ILE A 136 8.62 12.34 28.87
C ILE A 136 9.32 12.26 30.23
N ALA A 137 9.83 11.08 30.60
CA ALA A 137 10.47 10.86 31.89
C ALA A 137 11.82 11.56 32.03
N VAL A 138 12.58 11.73 30.94
CA VAL A 138 13.95 12.27 30.98
C VAL A 138 14.05 13.74 30.58
N SER A 139 13.08 14.26 29.81
CA SER A 139 13.16 15.61 29.26
C SER A 139 12.29 16.61 30.04
N PRO A 140 12.90 17.60 30.73
CA PRO A 140 12.16 18.62 31.50
C PRO A 140 11.13 19.40 30.67
N GLU A 141 11.45 19.63 29.40
CA GLU A 141 10.61 20.36 28.44
C GLU A 141 9.29 19.63 28.16
N TRP A 142 9.27 18.30 28.27
CA TRP A 142 8.04 17.52 28.12
C TRP A 142 7.26 17.45 29.44
N GLN A 143 7.93 17.44 30.58
CA GLN A 143 7.29 17.37 31.90
C GLN A 143 6.44 18.61 32.21
N SER A 144 6.75 19.75 31.61
CA SER A 144 5.96 21.00 31.75
C SER A 144 4.54 20.91 31.14
N HIS A 145 4.27 19.93 30.27
CA HIS A 145 3.00 19.80 29.55
C HIS A 145 2.29 18.44 29.77
N PRO A 146 1.88 18.09 31.01
CA PRO A 146 1.36 16.76 31.32
C PRO A 146 0.05 16.42 30.60
N SER A 147 -0.84 17.39 30.41
CA SER A 147 -2.10 17.17 29.68
C SER A 147 -1.86 16.87 28.20
N LEU A 148 -0.90 17.54 27.57
CA LEU A 148 -0.49 17.28 26.19
C LEU A 148 0.10 15.87 26.07
N ASN A 149 0.99 15.48 26.99
CA ASN A 149 1.62 14.15 26.97
C ASN A 149 0.61 13.01 27.01
N VAL A 150 -0.43 13.14 27.85
CA VAL A 150 -1.53 12.17 27.88
C VAL A 150 -2.23 12.10 26.53
N ALA A 151 -2.58 13.25 25.94
CA ALA A 151 -3.22 13.28 24.63
C ALA A 151 -2.35 12.65 23.52
N LEU A 152 -1.03 12.90 23.56
CA LEU A 152 -0.07 12.34 22.61
C LEU A 152 0.08 10.82 22.80
N ILE A 153 0.21 10.31 24.03
CA ILE A 153 0.21 8.85 24.26
C ILE A 153 -1.09 8.21 23.77
N LEU A 154 -2.24 8.82 24.05
CA LEU A 154 -3.52 8.32 23.56
C LEU A 154 -3.55 8.30 22.02
N ALA A 155 -2.98 9.29 21.34
CA ALA A 155 -2.88 9.30 19.88
C ALA A 155 -1.97 8.17 19.35
N LEU A 156 -0.86 7.84 20.02
CA LEU A 156 -0.01 6.69 19.68
C LEU A 156 -0.72 5.33 19.82
N ILE A 157 -1.85 5.26 20.54
CA ILE A 157 -2.65 4.04 20.74
C ILE A 157 -3.87 4.04 19.81
N PHE A 158 -4.66 5.11 19.83
CA PHE A 158 -5.92 5.17 19.10
C PHE A 158 -5.72 5.25 17.59
N LEU A 159 -4.74 6.02 17.09
CA LEU A 159 -4.53 6.14 15.65
C LEU A 159 -4.13 4.80 15.02
N PRO A 160 -3.13 4.05 15.54
CA PRO A 160 -2.79 2.73 14.98
C PRO A 160 -3.96 1.73 15.10
N THR A 161 -4.70 1.77 16.20
CA THR A 161 -5.89 0.91 16.37
C THR A 161 -6.95 1.21 15.32
N TYR A 162 -7.26 2.49 15.11
CA TYR A 162 -8.22 2.93 14.08
C TYR A 162 -7.74 2.58 12.67
N THR A 163 -6.46 2.83 12.36
CA THR A 163 -5.86 2.45 11.08
C THR A 163 -5.91 0.93 10.87
N SER A 164 -5.71 0.12 11.91
CA SER A 164 -5.82 -1.35 11.79
C SER A 164 -7.22 -1.79 11.38
N PHE A 165 -8.26 -1.15 11.94
CA PHE A 165 -9.65 -1.42 11.57
C PHE A 165 -9.95 -1.00 10.13
N LEU A 166 -9.48 0.18 9.71
CA LEU A 166 -9.64 0.64 8.34
C LEU A 166 -8.93 -0.26 7.34
N LEU A 167 -7.70 -0.70 7.65
CA LEU A 167 -6.92 -1.59 6.79
C LEU A 167 -7.62 -2.95 6.65
N ALA A 168 -8.12 -3.52 7.76
CA ALA A 168 -8.89 -4.76 7.72
C ALA A 168 -10.19 -4.60 6.91
N LYS A 169 -10.90 -3.47 7.03
CA LYS A 169 -12.11 -3.20 6.25
C LYS A 169 -11.80 -3.07 4.75
N LEU A 170 -10.71 -2.39 4.40
CA LEU A 170 -10.25 -2.24 3.02
C LEU A 170 -9.88 -3.59 2.41
N GLN A 171 -9.09 -4.40 3.11
CA GLN A 171 -8.72 -5.75 2.67
C GLN A 171 -9.94 -6.63 2.43
N ASN A 172 -10.92 -6.59 3.33
CA ASN A 172 -12.19 -7.33 3.16
C ASN A 172 -13.04 -6.83 1.99
N ALA A 173 -13.01 -5.53 1.69
CA ALA A 173 -13.74 -4.96 0.56
C ALA A 173 -13.07 -5.34 -0.77
N ILE A 174 -11.74 -5.30 -0.83
CA ILE A 174 -10.96 -5.74 -2.00
C ILE A 174 -11.20 -7.23 -2.27
N ALA A 175 -11.10 -8.09 -1.25
CA ALA A 175 -11.34 -9.52 -1.40
C ALA A 175 -12.75 -9.83 -1.95
N ARG A 176 -13.78 -9.13 -1.45
CA ARG A 176 -15.16 -9.28 -1.96
C ARG A 176 -15.31 -8.81 -3.40
N ALA A 177 -14.65 -7.70 -3.77
CA ALA A 177 -14.67 -7.19 -5.14
C ALA A 177 -13.97 -8.17 -6.11
N GLU A 178 -12.82 -8.73 -5.71
CA GLU A 178 -12.10 -9.74 -6.49
C GLU A 178 -12.95 -11.02 -6.67
N GLU A 179 -13.59 -11.51 -5.62
CA GLU A 179 -14.48 -12.67 -5.68
C GLU A 179 -15.65 -12.43 -6.64
N ALA A 180 -16.32 -11.28 -6.53
CA ALA A 180 -17.42 -10.89 -7.42
C ALA A 180 -16.96 -10.80 -8.89
N ASN A 181 -15.77 -10.25 -9.15
CA ASN A 181 -15.20 -10.16 -10.50
C ASN A 181 -14.84 -11.55 -11.07
N LEU A 182 -14.31 -12.44 -10.25
CA LEU A 182 -14.04 -13.82 -10.65
C LEU A 182 -15.35 -14.58 -10.96
N ALA A 183 -16.38 -14.40 -10.14
CA ALA A 183 -17.70 -14.98 -10.38
C ALA A 183 -18.34 -14.46 -11.68
N LYS A 184 -18.32 -13.12 -11.91
CA LYS A 184 -18.77 -12.49 -13.17
C LYS A 184 -18.03 -13.07 -14.37
N SER A 185 -16.71 -13.16 -14.30
CA SER A 185 -15.87 -13.68 -15.39
C SER A 185 -16.19 -15.14 -15.71
N ARG A 186 -16.36 -15.98 -14.68
CA ARG A 186 -16.75 -17.39 -14.83
C ARG A 186 -18.15 -17.52 -15.44
N PHE A 187 -19.11 -16.74 -14.95
CA PHE A 187 -20.48 -16.74 -15.46
C PHE A 187 -20.53 -16.40 -16.95
N LEU A 188 -19.86 -15.32 -17.37
CA LEU A 188 -19.84 -14.89 -18.77
C LEU A 188 -19.14 -15.91 -19.68
N ALA A 189 -18.05 -16.53 -19.22
CA ALA A 189 -17.36 -17.59 -19.96
C ALA A 189 -18.27 -18.82 -20.16
N THR A 190 -18.95 -19.28 -19.10
CA THR A 190 -19.87 -20.41 -19.17
C THR A 190 -21.05 -20.10 -20.09
N MET A 191 -21.73 -18.96 -19.88
CA MET A 191 -22.89 -18.58 -20.70
C MET A 191 -22.53 -18.42 -22.17
N SER A 192 -21.33 -17.90 -22.50
CA SER A 192 -20.87 -17.81 -23.89
C SER A 192 -20.76 -19.18 -24.55
N HIS A 193 -20.25 -20.19 -23.84
CA HIS A 193 -20.17 -21.55 -24.34
C HIS A 193 -21.56 -22.17 -24.53
N GLU A 194 -22.45 -21.99 -23.54
CA GLU A 194 -23.81 -22.49 -23.56
C GLU A 194 -24.69 -21.84 -24.65
N PHE A 195 -24.43 -20.58 -25.02
CA PHE A 195 -25.14 -19.93 -26.15
C PHE A 195 -24.56 -20.27 -27.51
N ARG A 196 -23.24 -20.46 -27.64
CA ARG A 196 -22.59 -20.78 -28.91
C ARG A 196 -23.09 -22.11 -29.49
N THR A 197 -23.29 -23.11 -28.64
CA THR A 197 -23.74 -24.45 -29.05
C THR A 197 -25.11 -24.42 -29.75
N PRO A 198 -26.21 -23.94 -29.14
CA PRO A 198 -27.51 -23.87 -29.80
C PRO A 198 -27.54 -22.90 -30.98
N LEU A 199 -26.79 -21.79 -30.93
CA LEU A 199 -26.70 -20.87 -32.08
C LEU A 199 -26.05 -21.52 -33.30
N ASN A 200 -24.95 -22.25 -33.10
CA ASN A 200 -24.32 -23.01 -34.17
C ASN A 200 -25.24 -24.12 -34.72
N VAL A 201 -26.06 -24.74 -33.87
CA VAL A 201 -27.08 -25.70 -34.31
C VAL A 201 -28.14 -25.01 -35.18
N ILE A 202 -28.67 -23.85 -34.76
CA ILE A 202 -29.66 -23.09 -35.55
C ILE A 202 -29.07 -22.66 -36.91
N ILE A 203 -27.83 -22.16 -36.91
CA ILE A 203 -27.08 -21.80 -38.13
C ILE A 203 -26.95 -23.04 -39.04
N GLY A 204 -26.51 -24.18 -38.52
CA GLY A 204 -26.35 -25.42 -39.27
C GLY A 204 -27.67 -25.98 -39.82
N LEU A 205 -28.73 -25.97 -39.01
CA LEU A 205 -30.08 -26.36 -39.46
C LEU A 205 -30.59 -25.44 -40.57
N SER A 206 -30.36 -24.13 -40.45
CA SER A 206 -30.74 -23.16 -41.47
C SER A 206 -29.96 -23.36 -42.78
N ASP A 207 -28.67 -23.69 -42.72
CA ASP A 207 -27.86 -24.05 -43.90
C ASP A 207 -28.40 -25.31 -44.57
N MET A 208 -28.71 -26.37 -43.80
CA MET A 208 -29.29 -27.60 -44.35
C MET A 208 -30.68 -27.36 -44.96
N MET A 209 -31.55 -26.56 -44.31
CA MET A 209 -32.85 -26.20 -44.87
C MET A 209 -32.72 -25.48 -46.21
N ARG A 210 -31.68 -24.64 -46.37
CA ARG A 210 -31.40 -23.92 -47.62
C ARG A 210 -31.04 -24.85 -48.78
N GLU A 211 -30.54 -26.05 -48.50
CA GLU A 211 -30.25 -27.09 -49.50
C GLU A 211 -31.49 -27.91 -49.92
N THR A 212 -32.63 -27.71 -49.24
CA THR A 212 -33.90 -28.38 -49.57
C THR A 212 -34.79 -27.55 -50.52
N ARG A 213 -35.91 -28.14 -50.97
CA ARG A 213 -36.93 -27.41 -51.75
C ARG A 213 -37.77 -26.54 -50.81
N LEU A 214 -37.46 -25.25 -50.77
CA LEU A 214 -38.23 -24.23 -50.06
C LEU A 214 -39.03 -23.37 -51.05
N ASP A 215 -40.26 -23.02 -50.69
CA ASP A 215 -41.03 -21.97 -51.39
C ASP A 215 -40.45 -20.57 -51.09
N ARG A 216 -41.06 -19.53 -51.66
CA ARG A 216 -40.55 -18.15 -51.54
C ARG A 216 -40.62 -17.64 -50.10
N ASP A 217 -41.72 -17.88 -49.41
CA ASP A 217 -41.94 -17.38 -48.04
C ASP A 217 -41.03 -18.12 -47.06
N GLN A 218 -40.86 -19.43 -47.24
CA GLN A 218 -39.93 -20.27 -46.47
C GLN A 218 -38.47 -19.85 -46.63
N LYS A 219 -38.05 -19.41 -47.83
CA LYS A 219 -36.70 -18.87 -48.07
C LYS A 219 -36.47 -17.58 -47.28
N ASP A 220 -37.43 -16.67 -47.31
CA ASP A 220 -37.34 -15.39 -46.58
C ASP A 220 -37.34 -15.62 -45.06
N MET A 221 -38.16 -16.55 -44.56
CA MET A 221 -38.14 -16.96 -43.15
C MET A 221 -36.81 -17.59 -42.74
N ASN A 222 -36.25 -18.50 -43.56
CA ASN A 222 -34.96 -19.13 -43.28
C ASN A 222 -33.81 -18.11 -43.27
N ALA A 223 -33.79 -17.18 -44.22
CA ALA A 223 -32.82 -16.08 -44.26
C ALA A 223 -32.92 -15.18 -43.01
N THR A 224 -34.14 -14.88 -42.56
CA THR A 224 -34.39 -14.10 -41.35
C THR A 224 -33.88 -14.83 -40.10
N MET A 225 -34.20 -16.12 -39.94
CA MET A 225 -33.71 -16.93 -38.82
C MET A 225 -32.19 -17.00 -38.78
N ARG A 226 -31.54 -17.19 -39.93
CA ARG A 226 -30.08 -17.18 -40.04
C ARG A 226 -29.48 -15.84 -39.61
N GLY A 227 -29.99 -14.74 -40.17
CA GLY A 227 -29.52 -13.40 -39.82
C GLY A 227 -29.67 -13.09 -38.33
N ALA A 228 -30.76 -13.56 -37.70
CA ALA A 228 -30.98 -13.42 -36.26
C ALA A 228 -29.98 -14.24 -35.43
N ALA A 229 -29.70 -15.49 -35.83
CA ALA A 229 -28.72 -16.34 -35.16
C ALA A 229 -27.29 -15.78 -35.27
N ASP A 230 -26.88 -15.32 -36.46
CA ASP A 230 -25.59 -14.68 -36.68
C ASP A 230 -25.45 -13.39 -35.85
N SER A 231 -26.52 -12.59 -35.77
CA SER A 231 -26.55 -11.37 -34.96
C SER A 231 -26.42 -11.66 -33.46
N LEU A 232 -27.11 -12.70 -32.95
CA LEU A 232 -27.02 -13.08 -31.55
C LEU A 232 -25.63 -13.63 -31.21
N LEU A 233 -25.02 -14.40 -32.11
CA LEU A 233 -23.66 -14.91 -31.93
C LEU A 233 -22.64 -13.76 -31.87
N ALA A 234 -22.79 -12.75 -32.73
CA ALA A 234 -21.97 -11.54 -32.70
C ALA A 234 -22.12 -10.78 -31.37
N LEU A 235 -23.36 -10.61 -30.87
CA LEU A 235 -23.63 -9.98 -29.57
C LEU A 235 -22.98 -10.73 -28.42
N VAL A 236 -23.11 -12.07 -28.39
CA VAL A 236 -22.49 -12.91 -27.36
C VAL A 236 -20.96 -12.78 -27.37
N ASN A 237 -20.34 -12.79 -28.55
CA ASN A 237 -18.89 -12.62 -28.67
C ASN A 237 -18.45 -11.22 -28.20
N ASN A 238 -19.18 -10.17 -28.55
CA ASN A 238 -18.88 -8.79 -28.12
C ASN A 238 -18.92 -8.64 -26.59
N VAL A 239 -19.93 -9.22 -25.92
CA VAL A 239 -20.02 -9.20 -24.45
C VAL A 239 -18.84 -9.95 -23.81
N LEU A 240 -18.42 -11.07 -24.39
CA LEU A 240 -17.27 -11.82 -23.90
C LEU A 240 -15.96 -11.03 -24.06
N ASP A 241 -15.78 -10.34 -25.18
CA ASP A 241 -14.57 -9.57 -25.43
C ASP A 241 -14.48 -8.31 -24.55
N LEU A 242 -15.62 -7.67 -24.26
CA LEU A 242 -15.70 -6.62 -23.24
C LEU A 242 -15.27 -7.16 -21.86
N ALA A 243 -15.77 -8.34 -21.46
CA ALA A 243 -15.40 -8.95 -20.18
C ALA A 243 -13.90 -9.30 -20.09
N LYS A 244 -13.30 -9.78 -21.19
CA LYS A 244 -11.85 -10.00 -21.27
C LYS A 244 -11.05 -8.69 -21.21
N ALA A 245 -11.56 -7.62 -21.81
CA ALA A 245 -10.92 -6.31 -21.79
C ALA A 245 -10.92 -5.71 -20.36
N GLU A 246 -12.05 -5.77 -19.66
CA GLU A 246 -12.14 -5.36 -18.23
C GLU A 246 -11.15 -6.16 -17.36
N ALA A 247 -11.06 -7.47 -17.56
CA ALA A 247 -10.13 -8.33 -16.82
C ALA A 247 -8.64 -8.04 -17.12
N ARG A 248 -8.31 -7.48 -18.29
CA ARG A 248 -6.94 -7.08 -18.65
C ARG A 248 -6.56 -5.72 -18.09
N GLN A 249 -7.49 -4.77 -18.05
CA GLN A 249 -7.24 -3.45 -17.44
C GLN A 249 -6.92 -3.57 -15.94
N LEU A 250 -7.59 -4.48 -15.23
CA LEU A 250 -7.33 -4.74 -13.81
C LEU A 250 -5.98 -5.41 -13.51
N LYS A 251 -5.30 -5.98 -14.51
CA LYS A 251 -3.92 -6.51 -14.34
C LYS A 251 -2.85 -5.43 -14.47
N ILE A 252 -3.19 -4.27 -15.02
CA ILE A 252 -2.31 -3.12 -15.11
C ILE A 252 -2.66 -2.22 -13.93
N ASP A 253 -1.77 -2.19 -12.94
CA ASP A 253 -1.79 -1.39 -11.72
C ASP A 253 -2.44 -2.01 -10.46
N PRO A 254 -1.90 -3.13 -9.94
CA PRO A 254 -1.88 -3.32 -8.50
C PRO A 254 -0.79 -2.41 -7.93
N VAL A 255 -1.12 -1.16 -7.59
CA VAL A 255 -0.32 -0.44 -6.59
C VAL A 255 -0.45 -1.29 -5.33
N SER A 256 0.63 -2.00 -4.99
CA SER A 256 0.64 -3.02 -3.95
C SER A 256 0.38 -2.39 -2.58
N PHE A 257 -0.87 -2.40 -2.13
CA PHE A 257 -1.21 -2.24 -0.74
C PHE A 257 -1.32 -3.66 -0.14
N ARG A 258 -0.19 -4.19 0.34
CA ARG A 258 -0.10 -5.46 1.07
C ARG A 258 0.61 -5.25 2.39
#